data_AF-A0A964VDD0-F1
#
_entry.id   AF-A0A964VDD0-F1
#
_cell.length_a   1.000
_cell.length_b   1.000
_cell.length_c   1.000
_cell.angle_alpha   90.00
_cell.angle_beta   90.00
_cell.angle_gamma   90.00
#
_symmetry.space_group_name_H-M   'P 1'
#
loop_
_entity.id
_entity.type
_entity.pdbx_description
1 polymer ?
#
loop_
_entity_poly.entity_id
_entity_poly.type
_entity_poly.pdbx_seq_one_letter_code
_entity_poly.pdbx_strand_id
1 'polypeptide(L)'
;MTQFESRSSSQSKASAPKPLLRFASVDPEARLSLPSGGFTTPALSSSLLGAIFLLIIVYAPAYIVRNSEIGLIIWKYLTAFDRIPILIMFFSCWSVSILVIKSFKIVAQRKAFQIYFAPDDPEWFIARSNAMQVVEAIESKVQGVEGFMYLNRVTSVLRAVRNVGRVGDIDEMLQSRADNEELQIDGGYVSVKGFIWAIPVLGFIGTVLGLTEAIGRFGGVLGAQGSDLKTITSQLTQVIGGLDTAFVTTGEGLVAALGIHLFLTFLRRADDRFLDDCRDQCSRHVTSRVRVTGNEN
;
A
#
# COMPACT_ATOMS: atom_id res chain seq x y z
N MET A 1 7.96 -19.02 -66.01
CA MET A 1 7.33 -20.22 -65.41
C MET A 1 8.43 -20.97 -64.68
N THR A 2 8.48 -20.85 -63.34
CA THR A 2 8.19 -21.92 -62.33
C THR A 2 9.41 -22.85 -62.15
N GLN A 3 10.04 -23.08 -60.99
CA GLN A 3 9.66 -23.16 -59.57
C GLN A 3 10.98 -22.98 -58.75
N PHE A 4 11.10 -22.11 -57.75
CA PHE A 4 10.81 -22.31 -56.31
C PHE A 4 10.95 -23.76 -55.78
N GLU A 5 12.06 -24.06 -55.09
CA GLU A 5 12.07 -25.01 -53.97
C GLU A 5 13.21 -24.77 -52.96
N SER A 6 12.78 -24.30 -51.78
CA SER A 6 13.24 -24.61 -50.42
C SER A 6 14.74 -24.74 -50.09
N ARG A 7 15.41 -23.60 -49.88
CA ARG A 7 16.37 -23.52 -48.76
C ARG A 7 15.60 -23.16 -47.49
N SER A 8 15.25 -24.18 -46.71
CA SER A 8 14.86 -23.97 -45.31
C SER A 8 16.09 -23.54 -44.51
N SER A 9 16.41 -22.25 -44.56
CA SER A 9 17.24 -21.65 -43.52
C SER A 9 16.42 -21.66 -42.25
N SER A 10 16.77 -22.57 -41.35
CA SER A 10 16.45 -22.49 -39.93
C SER A 10 17.01 -21.17 -39.39
N GLN A 11 16.25 -20.09 -39.56
CA GLN A 11 16.42 -18.90 -38.74
C GLN A 11 16.03 -19.30 -37.33
N SER A 12 17.04 -19.76 -36.59
CA SER A 12 17.09 -19.69 -35.14
C SER A 12 16.57 -18.31 -34.75
N LYS A 13 15.35 -18.25 -34.20
CA LYS A 13 14.80 -17.07 -33.56
C LYS A 13 15.85 -16.60 -32.56
N ALA A 14 16.63 -15.58 -32.93
CA ALA A 14 17.49 -14.89 -32.00
C ALA A 14 16.58 -14.43 -30.87
N SER A 15 16.74 -15.05 -29.70
CA SER A 15 15.98 -14.70 -28.52
C SER A 15 16.22 -13.21 -28.28
N ALA A 16 15.17 -12.39 -28.40
CA ALA A 16 15.23 -10.98 -28.06
C ALA A 16 15.93 -10.84 -26.69
N PRO A 17 16.84 -9.84 -26.53
CA PRO A 17 17.55 -9.66 -25.27
C PRO A 17 16.54 -9.62 -24.12
N LYS A 18 16.77 -10.45 -23.10
CA LYS A 18 15.85 -10.51 -21.95
C LYS A 18 15.78 -9.11 -21.34
N PRO A 19 14.58 -8.54 -21.13
CA PRO A 19 14.46 -7.22 -20.51
C PRO A 19 15.11 -7.27 -19.13
N LEU A 20 15.88 -6.23 -18.80
CA LEU A 20 16.60 -6.10 -17.53
C LEU A 20 15.62 -5.98 -16.35
N LEU A 21 14.44 -5.42 -16.59
CA LEU A 21 13.39 -5.26 -15.59
C LEU A 21 12.02 -5.60 -16.17
N ARG A 22 11.24 -6.42 -15.46
CA ARG A 22 9.84 -6.73 -15.82
C ARG A 22 8.93 -6.33 -14.68
N PHE A 23 8.00 -5.40 -14.93
CA PHE A 23 7.05 -4.94 -13.90
C PHE A 23 6.35 -6.11 -13.20
N ALA A 24 5.84 -7.08 -13.98
CA ALA A 24 5.14 -8.25 -13.45
C ALA A 24 5.97 -9.15 -12.52
N SER A 25 7.30 -9.06 -12.56
CA SER A 25 8.19 -9.84 -11.68
C SER A 25 8.56 -9.12 -10.38
N VAL A 26 8.40 -7.79 -10.34
CA VAL A 26 8.86 -6.95 -9.25
C VAL A 26 7.69 -6.47 -8.39
N ASP A 27 6.55 -6.16 -9.00
CA ASP A 27 5.35 -5.78 -8.26
C ASP A 27 4.79 -7.00 -7.50
N PRO A 28 4.54 -6.88 -6.19
CA PRO A 28 4.08 -8.00 -5.36
C PRO A 28 2.71 -8.53 -5.77
N GLU A 29 1.81 -7.67 -6.28
CA GLU A 29 0.47 -8.08 -6.70
C GLU A 29 0.53 -8.77 -8.06
N ALA A 30 1.30 -8.20 -9.00
CA ALA A 30 1.49 -8.79 -10.32
C ALA A 30 2.22 -10.15 -10.25
N ARG A 31 3.17 -10.31 -9.30
CA ARG A 31 3.85 -11.57 -9.05
C ARG A 31 2.89 -12.66 -8.54
N LEU A 32 1.86 -12.27 -7.80
CA LEU A 32 0.80 -13.16 -7.33
C LEU A 32 -0.36 -13.28 -8.33
N SER A 33 -0.24 -12.72 -9.53
CA SER A 33 -1.30 -12.65 -10.55
C SER A 33 -2.60 -12.01 -10.05
N LEU A 34 -2.49 -11.13 -9.05
CA LEU A 34 -3.62 -10.36 -8.54
C LEU A 34 -3.80 -9.08 -9.37
N PRO A 35 -5.00 -8.49 -9.39
CA PRO A 35 -5.19 -7.17 -9.98
C PRO A 35 -4.23 -6.19 -9.30
N SER A 36 -3.33 -5.59 -10.07
CA SER A 36 -2.39 -4.61 -9.54
C SER A 36 -3.10 -3.26 -9.37
N GLY A 37 -3.03 -2.69 -8.18
CA GLY A 37 -3.35 -1.28 -7.98
C GLY A 37 -2.34 -0.36 -8.67
N GLY A 38 -2.67 0.93 -8.77
CA GLY A 38 -1.82 1.92 -9.43
C GLY A 38 -0.53 2.21 -8.66
N PHE A 39 0.62 2.03 -9.31
CA PHE A 39 1.95 2.35 -8.78
C PHE A 39 2.21 1.82 -7.36
N THR A 40 2.26 2.67 -6.35
CA THR A 40 2.45 2.28 -4.93
C THR A 40 1.14 2.00 -4.21
N THR A 41 -0.02 2.25 -4.81
CA THR A 41 -1.33 1.98 -4.21
C THR A 41 -1.72 0.53 -4.45
N PRO A 42 -2.04 -0.25 -3.41
CA PRO A 42 -2.50 -1.63 -3.56
C PRO A 42 -3.93 -1.68 -4.10
N ALA A 43 -4.29 -2.77 -4.76
CA ALA A 43 -5.66 -3.00 -5.15
C ALA A 43 -6.55 -3.33 -3.93
N LEU A 44 -7.85 -3.11 -4.10
CA LEU A 44 -8.83 -3.45 -3.06
C LEU A 44 -8.86 -4.98 -2.81
N SER A 45 -8.81 -5.78 -3.87
CA SER A 45 -8.89 -7.24 -3.79
C SER A 45 -7.67 -7.86 -3.12
N SER A 46 -6.47 -7.41 -3.46
CA SER A 46 -5.21 -7.88 -2.87
C SER A 46 -5.10 -7.49 -1.39
N SER A 47 -5.45 -6.24 -1.05
CA SER A 47 -5.42 -5.78 0.33
C SER A 47 -6.44 -6.52 1.20
N LEU A 48 -7.64 -6.80 0.67
CA LEU A 48 -8.66 -7.58 1.37
C LEU A 48 -8.25 -9.05 1.54
N LEU A 49 -7.66 -9.67 0.51
CA LEU A 49 -7.14 -11.03 0.60
C LEU A 49 -6.03 -11.14 1.64
N GLY A 50 -5.12 -10.17 1.66
CA GLY A 50 -4.09 -10.07 2.70
C GLY A 50 -4.68 -9.84 4.09
N ALA A 51 -5.78 -9.09 4.22
CA ALA A 51 -6.48 -8.90 5.48
C ALA A 51 -7.08 -10.21 6.02
N ILE A 52 -7.75 -10.98 5.15
CA ILE A 52 -8.30 -12.30 5.49
C ILE A 52 -7.18 -13.26 5.89
N PHE A 53 -6.08 -13.26 5.15
CA PHE A 53 -4.92 -14.08 5.47
C PHE A 53 -4.33 -13.75 6.85
N LEU A 54 -4.15 -12.46 7.16
CA LEU A 54 -3.68 -12.01 8.47
C LEU A 54 -4.67 -12.38 9.59
N LEU A 55 -5.97 -12.28 9.34
CA LEU A 55 -6.98 -12.74 10.30
C LEU A 55 -6.89 -14.23 10.57
N ILE A 56 -6.71 -15.06 9.54
CA ILE A 56 -6.51 -16.50 9.73
C ILE A 56 -5.26 -16.76 10.56
N ILE A 57 -4.17 -16.03 10.32
CA ILE A 57 -2.93 -16.14 11.11
C ILE A 57 -3.16 -15.78 12.59
N VAL A 58 -4.01 -14.81 12.89
CA VAL A 58 -4.32 -14.42 14.27
C VAL A 58 -5.27 -15.42 14.92
N TYR A 59 -6.37 -15.78 14.25
CA TYR A 59 -7.47 -16.55 14.84
C TYR A 59 -7.25 -18.06 14.83
N ALA A 60 -6.55 -18.62 13.84
CA ALA A 60 -6.35 -20.07 13.77
C ALA A 60 -5.48 -20.61 14.92
N PRO A 61 -4.33 -20.00 15.27
CA PRO A 61 -3.56 -20.41 16.44
C PRO A 61 -4.35 -20.19 17.73
N ALA A 62 -5.02 -19.04 17.88
CA ALA A 62 -5.85 -18.73 19.05
C ALA A 62 -6.96 -19.78 19.26
N TYR A 63 -7.57 -20.26 18.18
CA TYR A 63 -8.57 -21.33 18.23
C TYR A 63 -7.98 -22.67 18.66
N ILE A 64 -6.79 -23.02 18.16
CA ILE A 64 -6.12 -24.30 18.48
C ILE A 64 -5.73 -24.34 19.96
N VAL A 65 -5.20 -23.24 20.50
CA VAL A 65 -4.74 -23.19 21.90
C VAL A 65 -5.86 -22.88 22.90
N ARG A 66 -7.11 -22.72 22.47
CA ARG A 66 -8.24 -22.26 23.31
C ARG A 66 -8.48 -23.10 24.58
N ASN A 67 -8.05 -24.36 24.57
CA ASN A 67 -8.24 -25.29 25.69
C ASN A 67 -7.14 -25.14 26.77
N SER A 68 -6.06 -24.41 26.48
CA SER A 68 -5.01 -24.05 27.44
C SER A 68 -5.41 -22.81 28.24
N GLU A 69 -4.92 -22.66 29.48
CA GLU A 69 -5.25 -21.49 30.34
C GLU A 69 -4.97 -20.16 29.65
N ILE A 70 -3.80 -20.02 29.01
CA ILE A 70 -3.40 -18.81 28.27
C ILE A 70 -4.27 -18.62 27.02
N GLY A 71 -4.61 -19.71 26.32
CA GLY A 71 -5.41 -19.64 25.10
C GLY A 71 -6.85 -19.24 25.36
N LEU A 72 -7.41 -19.58 26.52
CA LEU A 72 -8.74 -19.14 26.92
C LEU A 72 -8.77 -17.62 27.13
N ILE A 73 -7.72 -17.05 27.72
CA ILE A 73 -7.57 -15.59 27.91
C ILE A 73 -7.46 -14.89 26.54
N ILE A 74 -6.61 -15.39 25.64
CA ILE A 74 -6.43 -14.83 24.29
C ILE A 74 -7.73 -14.89 23.50
N TRP A 75 -8.40 -16.06 23.51
CA TRP A 75 -9.68 -16.24 22.82
C TRP A 75 -10.76 -15.32 23.39
N LYS A 76 -10.80 -15.15 24.72
CA LYS A 76 -11.69 -14.21 25.37
C LYS A 76 -11.44 -12.80 24.84
N TYR A 77 -10.22 -12.28 24.88
CA TYR A 77 -9.99 -10.91 24.40
C TYR A 77 -10.27 -10.71 22.91
N LEU A 78 -9.95 -11.71 22.06
CA LEU A 78 -10.21 -11.64 20.61
C LEU A 78 -11.70 -11.69 20.23
N THR A 79 -12.56 -12.30 21.05
CA THR A 79 -13.96 -12.59 20.67
C THR A 79 -15.01 -12.08 21.65
N ALA A 80 -14.61 -11.63 22.84
CA ALA A 80 -15.54 -11.21 23.87
C ALA A 80 -16.27 -9.92 23.49
N PHE A 81 -17.33 -9.65 24.26
CA PHE A 81 -18.04 -8.38 24.28
C PHE A 81 -18.64 -7.97 22.92
N ASP A 82 -19.81 -8.55 22.62
CA ASP A 82 -20.61 -8.30 21.41
C ASP A 82 -19.84 -8.38 20.08
N ARG A 83 -18.73 -9.13 20.04
CA ARG A 83 -17.88 -9.36 18.87
C ARG A 83 -17.22 -8.08 18.33
N ILE A 84 -17.18 -7.00 19.12
CA ILE A 84 -16.53 -5.73 18.75
C ILE A 84 -15.02 -5.90 18.52
N PRO A 85 -14.27 -6.66 19.35
CA PRO A 85 -12.85 -6.95 19.08
C PRO A 85 -12.60 -7.59 17.71
N ILE A 86 -13.56 -8.37 17.17
CA ILE A 86 -13.45 -8.97 15.84
C ILE A 86 -13.43 -7.88 14.76
N LEU A 87 -14.26 -6.84 14.91
CA LEU A 87 -14.28 -5.70 13.98
C LEU A 87 -12.99 -4.86 14.08
N ILE A 88 -12.52 -4.61 15.31
CA ILE A 88 -11.25 -3.93 15.56
C ILE A 88 -10.10 -4.68 14.88
N MET A 89 -10.03 -6.00 15.07
CA MET A 89 -9.00 -6.85 14.48
C MET A 89 -9.11 -6.94 12.96
N PHE A 90 -10.33 -6.97 12.41
CA PHE A 90 -10.54 -6.94 10.96
C PHE A 90 -9.99 -5.65 10.33
N PHE A 91 -10.36 -4.47 10.87
CA PHE A 91 -9.83 -3.20 10.36
C PHE A 91 -8.33 -3.05 10.58
N SER A 92 -7.82 -3.60 11.68
CA SER A 92 -6.39 -3.61 11.97
C SER A 92 -5.60 -4.45 10.97
N CYS A 93 -6.04 -5.69 10.72
CA CYS A 93 -5.42 -6.58 9.74
C CYS A 93 -5.50 -5.99 8.32
N TRP A 94 -6.61 -5.36 7.97
CA TRP A 94 -6.74 -4.70 6.67
C TRP A 94 -5.79 -3.52 6.52
N SER A 95 -5.68 -2.68 7.54
CA SER A 95 -4.73 -1.56 7.56
C SER A 95 -3.30 -2.06 7.39
N VAL A 96 -2.89 -3.08 8.15
CA VAL A 96 -1.56 -3.68 8.06
C VAL A 96 -1.32 -4.29 6.67
N SER A 97 -2.29 -5.00 6.10
CA SER A 97 -2.22 -5.55 4.75
C SER A 97 -1.93 -4.47 3.71
N ILE A 98 -2.67 -3.36 3.73
CA ILE A 98 -2.45 -2.21 2.83
C ILE A 98 -1.03 -1.68 2.97
N LEU A 99 -0.58 -1.42 4.20
CA LEU A 99 0.73 -0.83 4.49
C LEU A 99 1.88 -1.77 4.09
N VAL A 100 1.75 -3.07 4.34
CA VAL A 100 2.76 -4.08 3.96
C VAL A 100 2.88 -4.18 2.45
N ILE A 101 1.77 -4.33 1.72
CA ILE A 101 1.81 -4.40 0.24
C ILE A 101 2.42 -3.11 -0.32
N LYS A 102 2.01 -1.94 0.20
CA LYS A 102 2.54 -0.64 -0.23
C LYS A 102 4.04 -0.52 0.04
N SER A 103 4.56 -1.04 1.16
CA SER A 103 6.01 -1.06 1.43
C SER A 103 6.80 -1.88 0.41
N PHE A 104 6.30 -3.04 0.02
CA PHE A 104 6.91 -3.84 -1.04
C PHE A 104 6.83 -3.14 -2.40
N LYS A 105 5.73 -2.45 -2.69
CA LYS A 105 5.59 -1.66 -3.93
C LYS A 105 6.59 -0.51 -4.00
N ILE A 106 6.84 0.21 -2.91
CA ILE A 106 7.86 1.28 -2.89
C ILE A 106 9.24 0.70 -3.22
N VAL A 107 9.60 -0.44 -2.63
CA VAL A 107 10.86 -1.13 -2.93
C VAL A 107 10.91 -1.58 -4.40
N ALA A 108 9.79 -2.06 -4.95
CA ALA A 108 9.68 -2.42 -6.35
C ALA A 108 9.92 -1.23 -7.28
N GLN A 109 9.30 -0.08 -6.98
CA GLN A 109 9.43 1.16 -7.75
C GLN A 109 10.86 1.70 -7.74
N ARG A 110 11.55 1.61 -6.59
CA ARG A 110 12.97 2.04 -6.48
C ARG A 110 13.92 1.29 -7.40
N LYS A 111 13.60 0.07 -7.84
CA LYS A 111 14.44 -0.66 -8.81
C LYS A 111 14.46 0.02 -10.19
N ALA A 112 13.47 0.84 -10.52
CA ALA A 112 13.44 1.58 -11.77
C ALA A 112 14.60 2.58 -11.91
N PHE A 113 15.15 3.08 -10.79
CA PHE A 113 16.29 4.01 -10.80
C PHE A 113 17.60 3.35 -11.24
N GLN A 114 17.68 2.01 -11.27
CA GLN A 114 18.87 1.29 -11.74
C GLN A 114 18.97 1.25 -13.27
N ILE A 115 17.92 1.69 -13.99
CA ILE A 115 17.90 1.67 -15.45
C ILE A 115 18.61 2.92 -15.98
N TYR A 116 19.83 2.71 -16.45
CA TYR A 116 20.62 3.74 -17.12
C TYR A 116 20.24 3.82 -18.61
N PHE A 117 19.74 4.98 -19.04
CA PHE A 117 19.31 5.23 -20.43
C PHE A 117 20.02 6.38 -21.12
N ALA A 118 20.69 7.27 -20.37
CA ALA A 118 21.53 8.31 -20.94
C ALA A 118 22.98 7.83 -21.00
N PRO A 119 23.80 8.14 -22.02
CA PRO A 119 25.24 7.88 -22.01
C PRO A 119 25.96 8.72 -20.94
N ASP A 120 27.10 8.25 -20.44
CA ASP A 120 27.96 9.00 -19.49
C ASP A 120 28.67 10.21 -20.11
N ASP A 121 28.46 10.46 -21.40
CA ASP A 121 29.08 11.55 -22.13
C ASP A 121 28.50 12.93 -21.72
N PRO A 122 29.30 13.87 -21.20
CA PRO A 122 28.87 15.23 -20.85
C PRO A 122 28.34 16.04 -22.04
N GLU A 123 28.75 15.73 -23.27
CA GLU A 123 28.30 16.39 -24.50
C GLU A 123 26.97 15.84 -25.01
N TRP A 124 26.46 14.74 -24.43
CA TRP A 124 25.21 14.14 -24.88
C TRP A 124 24.00 14.93 -24.36
N PHE A 125 23.20 15.43 -25.30
CA PHE A 125 21.96 16.14 -25.02
C PHE A 125 20.76 15.45 -25.67
N ILE A 126 19.59 15.65 -25.06
CA ILE A 126 18.30 15.22 -25.59
C ILE A 126 17.78 16.34 -26.48
N ALA A 127 17.72 16.08 -27.78
CA ALA A 127 17.12 16.94 -28.78
C ALA A 127 15.79 16.33 -29.27
N ARG A 128 15.00 17.14 -29.98
CA ARG A 128 13.76 16.66 -30.62
C ARG A 128 13.98 15.47 -31.55
N SER A 129 15.16 15.36 -32.17
CA SER A 129 15.53 14.29 -33.09
C SER A 129 15.84 12.95 -32.40
N ASN A 130 16.38 12.95 -31.18
CA ASN A 130 16.82 11.73 -30.49
C ASN A 130 15.90 11.32 -29.33
N ALA A 131 14.96 12.17 -28.90
CA ALA A 131 14.06 11.87 -27.77
C ALA A 131 13.32 10.52 -27.92
N MET A 132 12.84 10.20 -29.12
CA MET A 132 12.17 8.92 -29.39
C MET A 132 13.12 7.72 -29.32
N GLN A 133 14.38 7.89 -29.72
CA GLN A 133 15.40 6.83 -29.59
C GLN A 133 15.67 6.51 -28.11
N VAL A 134 15.63 7.53 -27.24
CA VAL A 134 15.75 7.35 -25.79
C VAL A 134 14.55 6.59 -25.23
N VAL A 135 13.33 6.91 -25.68
CA VAL A 135 12.12 6.15 -25.29
C VAL A 135 12.23 4.68 -25.69
N GLU A 136 12.62 4.41 -26.94
CA GLU A 136 12.80 3.04 -27.44
C GLU A 136 13.93 2.29 -26.69
N ALA A 137 15.01 2.99 -26.31
CA ALA A 137 16.08 2.44 -25.47
C ALA A 137 15.59 2.07 -24.05
N ILE A 138 14.63 2.81 -23.49
CA ILE A 138 14.01 2.48 -22.20
C ILE A 138 13.07 1.28 -22.35
N GLU A 139 12.19 1.30 -23.36
CA GLU A 139 11.20 0.25 -23.61
C GLU A 139 11.84 -1.10 -23.98
N SER A 140 12.98 -1.08 -24.67
CA SER A 140 13.75 -2.29 -24.97
C SER A 140 14.39 -2.93 -23.73
N LYS A 141 14.73 -2.13 -22.71
CA LYS A 141 15.32 -2.62 -21.45
C LYS A 141 14.26 -3.00 -20.40
N VAL A 142 13.08 -2.39 -20.44
CA VAL A 142 12.06 -2.52 -19.40
C VAL A 142 10.72 -2.94 -19.98
N GLN A 143 10.21 -4.08 -19.51
CA GLN A 143 8.86 -4.53 -19.85
C GLN A 143 7.86 -3.95 -18.84
N GLY A 144 6.89 -3.17 -19.34
CA GLY A 144 5.86 -2.52 -18.52
C GLY A 144 6.31 -1.19 -17.91
N VAL A 145 6.92 -0.33 -18.73
CA VAL A 145 7.40 1.02 -18.34
C VAL A 145 6.33 1.83 -17.60
N GLU A 146 5.07 1.75 -18.06
CA GLU A 146 3.93 2.47 -17.49
C GLU A 146 3.65 2.13 -16.02
N GLY A 147 4.06 0.94 -15.56
CA GLY A 147 3.91 0.52 -14.17
C GLY A 147 4.91 1.18 -13.22
N PHE A 148 5.98 1.79 -13.75
CA PHE A 148 6.98 2.49 -12.94
C PHE A 148 6.78 4.00 -12.98
N MET A 149 6.59 4.64 -11.83
CA MET A 149 6.27 6.07 -11.75
C MET A 149 7.35 6.94 -12.42
N TYR A 150 8.62 6.69 -12.06
CA TYR A 150 9.78 7.36 -12.65
C TYR A 150 9.86 7.19 -14.18
N LEU A 151 9.82 5.96 -14.68
CA LEU A 151 10.00 5.70 -16.11
C LEU A 151 8.79 6.14 -16.93
N ASN A 152 7.59 5.99 -16.39
CA ASN A 152 6.36 6.48 -17.01
C ASN A 152 6.40 8.01 -17.15
N ARG A 153 6.86 8.73 -16.13
CA ARG A 153 7.02 10.18 -16.16
C ARG A 153 8.06 10.61 -17.20
N VAL A 154 9.25 10.01 -17.18
CA VAL A 154 10.32 10.28 -18.15
C VAL A 154 9.86 10.02 -19.58
N THR A 155 9.37 8.81 -19.88
CA THR A 155 8.96 8.44 -21.25
C THR A 155 7.78 9.27 -21.75
N SER A 156 6.81 9.58 -20.89
CA SER A 156 5.69 10.45 -21.27
C SER A 156 6.15 11.84 -21.69
N VAL A 157 7.08 12.43 -20.93
CA VAL A 157 7.62 13.75 -21.25
C VAL A 157 8.49 13.70 -22.50
N LEU A 158 9.37 12.70 -22.64
CA LEU A 158 10.19 12.50 -23.84
C LEU A 158 9.37 12.34 -25.13
N ARG A 159 8.23 11.63 -25.07
CA ARG A 159 7.30 11.54 -26.20
C ARG A 159 6.69 12.90 -26.56
N ALA A 160 6.52 13.79 -25.59
CA ALA A 160 5.98 15.13 -25.80
C ALA A 160 7.01 16.15 -26.30
N VAL A 161 8.32 15.92 -26.08
CA VAL A 161 9.41 16.85 -26.45
C VAL A 161 9.33 17.33 -27.90
N ARG A 162 8.90 16.47 -28.84
CA ARG A 162 8.78 16.85 -30.27
C ARG A 162 7.75 17.96 -30.51
N ASN A 163 6.72 18.03 -29.69
CA ASN A 163 5.61 18.99 -29.84
C ASN A 163 5.80 20.24 -28.96
N VAL A 164 6.86 20.28 -28.14
CA VAL A 164 7.10 21.33 -27.16
C VAL A 164 8.13 22.32 -27.67
N GLY A 165 7.87 23.61 -27.44
CA GLY A 165 8.63 24.72 -28.00
C GLY A 165 9.79 25.20 -27.12
N ARG A 166 9.73 24.98 -25.80
CA ARG A 166 10.73 25.48 -24.83
C ARG A 166 11.06 24.42 -23.77
N VAL A 167 12.27 24.50 -23.21
CA VAL A 167 12.70 23.64 -22.07
C VAL A 167 11.84 23.90 -20.82
N GLY A 168 11.41 25.16 -20.60
CA GLY A 168 10.56 25.51 -19.47
C GLY A 168 9.22 24.74 -19.45
N ASP A 169 8.60 24.56 -20.61
CA ASP A 169 7.36 23.80 -20.75
C ASP A 169 7.55 22.32 -20.36
N ILE A 170 8.74 21.75 -20.59
CA ILE A 170 9.09 20.37 -20.22
C ILE A 170 9.19 20.23 -18.70
N ASP A 171 9.81 21.21 -18.04
CA ASP A 171 9.90 21.24 -16.58
C ASP A 171 8.51 21.39 -15.95
N GLU A 172 7.66 22.27 -16.49
CA GLU A 172 6.28 22.43 -16.05
C GLU A 172 5.47 21.14 -16.21
N MET A 173 5.64 20.42 -17.32
CA MET A 173 5.01 19.10 -17.51
C MET A 173 5.50 18.05 -16.51
N LEU A 174 6.79 18.06 -16.16
CA LEU A 174 7.36 17.16 -15.15
C LEU A 174 6.79 17.47 -13.75
N GLN A 175 6.72 18.75 -13.37
CA GLN A 175 6.17 19.18 -12.09
C GLN A 175 4.68 18.87 -11.99
N SER A 176 3.88 19.22 -13.01
CA SER A 176 2.45 18.92 -13.03
C SER A 176 2.17 17.41 -12.88
N ARG A 177 3.00 16.55 -13.48
CA ARG A 177 2.89 15.10 -13.29
C ARG A 177 3.31 14.67 -11.89
N ALA A 178 4.38 15.23 -11.33
CA ALA A 178 4.80 14.95 -9.97
C ALA A 178 3.70 15.30 -8.94
N ASP A 179 3.01 16.42 -9.13
CA ASP A 179 1.91 16.84 -8.25
C ASP A 179 0.71 15.87 -8.34
N ASN A 180 0.38 15.39 -9.54
CA ASN A 180 -0.66 14.38 -9.73
C ASN A 180 -0.27 13.02 -9.10
N GLU A 181 1.00 12.63 -9.18
CA GLU A 181 1.53 11.42 -8.54
C GLU A 181 1.44 11.52 -7.01
N GLU A 182 1.72 12.69 -6.44
CA GLU A 182 1.57 12.97 -5.01
C GLU A 182 0.11 12.81 -4.56
N LEU A 183 -0.84 13.42 -5.27
CA LEU A 183 -2.28 13.25 -5.01
C LEU A 183 -2.73 11.78 -5.10
N GLN A 184 -2.18 11.02 -6.04
CA GLN A 184 -2.50 9.59 -6.18
C GLN A 184 -1.98 8.76 -5.00
N ILE A 185 -0.78 9.07 -4.50
CA ILE A 185 -0.21 8.43 -3.31
C ILE A 185 -1.06 8.75 -2.08
N ASP A 186 -1.53 9.98 -1.93
CA ASP A 186 -2.45 10.42 -0.87
C ASP A 186 -3.76 9.63 -0.90
N GLY A 187 -4.33 9.47 -2.10
CA GLY A 187 -5.52 8.65 -2.34
C GLY A 187 -5.35 7.22 -1.84
N GLY A 188 -4.15 6.65 -1.99
CA GLY A 188 -3.82 5.30 -1.53
C GLY A 188 -3.86 5.10 -0.01
N TYR A 189 -3.85 6.18 0.78
CA TYR A 189 -3.90 6.14 2.24
C TYR A 189 -5.28 6.43 2.83
N VAL A 190 -6.25 6.83 2.01
CA VAL A 190 -7.59 7.27 2.50
C VAL A 190 -8.26 6.20 3.34
N SER A 191 -8.27 4.93 2.89
CA SER A 191 -8.88 3.82 3.63
C SER A 191 -8.20 3.60 4.99
N VAL A 192 -6.86 3.61 5.03
CA VAL A 192 -6.09 3.42 6.27
C VAL A 192 -6.34 4.55 7.26
N LYS A 193 -6.39 5.80 6.80
CA LYS A 193 -6.73 6.96 7.64
C LYS A 193 -8.15 6.81 8.22
N GLY A 194 -9.10 6.33 7.41
CA GLY A 194 -10.45 6.01 7.87
C GLY A 194 -10.47 4.93 8.95
N PHE A 195 -9.67 3.87 8.81
CA PHE A 195 -9.58 2.79 9.79
C PHE A 195 -8.91 3.22 11.10
N ILE A 196 -7.83 4.02 11.03
CA ILE A 196 -7.17 4.60 12.22
C ILE A 196 -8.17 5.43 13.04
N TRP A 197 -9.12 6.10 12.39
CA TRP A 197 -10.20 6.80 13.07
C TRP A 197 -11.30 5.85 13.60
N ALA A 198 -11.70 4.86 12.80
CA ALA A 198 -12.80 3.95 13.15
C ALA A 198 -12.46 3.02 14.33
N ILE A 199 -11.22 2.53 14.41
CA ILE A 199 -10.81 1.55 15.43
C ILE A 199 -11.00 2.10 16.88
N PRO A 200 -10.51 3.30 17.25
CA PRO A 200 -10.76 3.88 18.56
C PRO A 200 -12.23 4.13 18.85
N VAL A 201 -13.01 4.53 17.84
CA VAL A 201 -14.46 4.75 17.97
C VAL A 201 -15.17 3.43 18.28
N LEU A 202 -14.81 2.33 17.62
CA LEU A 202 -15.33 1.00 17.93
C LEU A 202 -14.96 0.56 19.35
N GLY A 203 -13.72 0.82 19.79
CA GLY A 203 -13.31 0.61 21.17
C GLY A 203 -14.23 1.37 22.14
N PHE A 204 -14.40 2.68 21.92
CA PHE A 204 -15.28 3.51 22.74
C PHE A 204 -16.72 3.00 22.78
N ILE A 205 -17.28 2.58 21.64
CA ILE A 205 -18.61 1.93 21.58
C ILE A 205 -18.64 0.69 22.46
N GLY A 206 -17.60 -0.15 22.44
CA GLY A 206 -17.45 -1.29 23.34
C GLY A 206 -17.51 -0.88 24.81
N THR A 207 -16.80 0.17 25.22
CA THR A 207 -16.90 0.68 26.60
C THR A 207 -18.28 1.22 26.96
N VAL A 208 -18.95 1.96 26.07
CA VAL A 208 -20.28 2.51 26.33
C VAL A 208 -21.30 1.39 26.54
N LEU A 209 -21.26 0.36 25.71
CA LEU A 209 -22.11 -0.83 25.86
C LEU A 209 -21.79 -1.56 27.17
N GLY A 210 -20.51 -1.75 27.50
CA GLY A 210 -20.09 -2.43 28.73
C GLY A 210 -20.50 -1.70 30.01
N LEU A 211 -20.35 -0.38 30.01
CA LEU A 211 -20.82 0.47 31.11
C LEU A 211 -22.35 0.44 31.23
N THR A 212 -23.08 0.46 30.10
CA THR A 212 -24.53 0.42 30.09
C THR A 212 -25.06 -0.91 30.65
N GLU A 213 -24.48 -2.03 30.24
CA GLU A 213 -24.81 -3.36 30.74
C GLU A 213 -24.48 -3.51 32.23
N ALA A 214 -23.31 -3.03 32.64
CA ALA A 214 -22.87 -3.02 34.04
C ALA A 214 -23.84 -2.24 34.95
N ILE A 215 -24.24 -1.04 34.53
CA ILE A 215 -25.20 -0.20 35.28
C ILE A 215 -26.58 -0.86 35.33
N GLY A 216 -27.07 -1.42 34.21
CA GLY A 216 -28.37 -2.10 34.15
C GLY A 216 -28.44 -3.30 35.10
N ARG A 217 -27.38 -4.11 35.14
CA ARG A 217 -27.27 -5.24 36.09
C ARG A 217 -27.23 -4.75 37.54
N PHE A 218 -26.43 -3.72 37.83
CA PHE A 218 -26.34 -3.14 39.17
C PHE A 218 -27.68 -2.60 39.68
N GLY A 219 -28.44 -1.90 38.83
CA GLY A 219 -29.79 -1.42 39.17
C GLY A 219 -30.76 -2.55 39.53
N GLY A 220 -30.68 -3.69 38.83
CA GLY A 220 -31.48 -4.88 39.14
C GLY A 220 -31.14 -5.50 40.50
N VAL A 221 -29.88 -5.45 40.92
CA VAL A 221 -29.43 -5.95 42.24
C VAL A 221 -30.00 -5.10 43.37
N LEU A 222 -30.01 -3.78 43.21
CA LEU A 222 -30.55 -2.86 44.22
C LEU A 222 -32.08 -2.91 44.31
N GLY A 223 -32.78 -3.25 43.22
CA GLY A 223 -34.23 -3.40 43.19
C GLY A 223 -34.74 -4.71 43.80
N ALA A 224 -33.87 -5.71 43.98
CA ALA A 224 -34.23 -7.01 44.56
C ALA A 224 -34.26 -6.95 46.09
N GLN A 225 -35.40 -6.56 46.66
CA GLN A 225 -35.64 -6.61 48.11
C GLN A 225 -35.48 -8.05 48.64
N GLY A 226 -34.64 -8.22 49.67
CA GLY A 226 -34.42 -9.52 50.34
C GLY A 226 -33.25 -10.36 49.81
N SER A 227 -32.38 -9.79 48.96
CA SER A 227 -31.19 -10.49 48.44
C SER A 227 -30.18 -10.82 49.53
N ASP A 228 -29.81 -12.10 49.66
CA ASP A 228 -28.71 -12.55 50.52
C ASP A 228 -27.38 -11.88 50.12
N LEU A 229 -26.51 -11.58 51.11
CA LEU A 229 -25.25 -10.86 50.90
C LEU A 229 -24.38 -11.54 49.84
N LYS A 230 -24.43 -12.88 49.80
CA LYS A 230 -23.73 -13.71 48.80
C LYS A 230 -24.18 -13.44 47.36
N THR A 231 -25.47 -13.19 47.16
CA THR A 231 -26.05 -12.85 45.85
C THR A 231 -25.58 -11.46 45.40
N ILE A 232 -25.58 -10.49 46.31
CA ILE A 232 -25.10 -9.13 46.05
C ILE A 232 -23.62 -9.16 45.66
N THR A 233 -22.78 -9.85 46.44
CA THR A 233 -21.34 -9.99 46.11
C THR A 233 -21.11 -10.65 44.75
N SER A 234 -21.82 -11.75 44.45
CA SER A 234 -21.70 -12.44 43.17
C SER A 234 -22.07 -11.55 41.97
N GLN A 235 -23.14 -10.75 42.12
CA GLN A 235 -23.59 -9.84 41.06
C GLN A 235 -22.61 -8.69 40.86
N LEU A 236 -22.06 -8.13 41.94
CA LEU A 236 -20.99 -7.12 41.85
C LEU A 236 -19.74 -7.65 41.14
N THR A 237 -19.34 -8.89 41.41
CA THR A 237 -18.21 -9.53 40.71
C THR A 237 -18.48 -9.65 39.20
N GLN A 238 -19.71 -9.99 38.80
CA GLN A 238 -20.08 -10.05 37.38
C GLN A 238 -20.09 -8.68 36.70
N VAL A 239 -20.57 -7.64 37.39
CA VAL A 239 -20.55 -6.25 36.91
C VAL A 239 -19.11 -5.78 36.69
N ILE A 240 -18.22 -6.06 37.63
CA ILE A 240 -16.79 -5.70 37.52
C ILE A 240 -16.12 -6.47 36.37
N GLY A 241 -16.41 -7.75 36.18
CA GLY A 241 -15.84 -8.55 35.08
C GLY A 241 -16.30 -8.09 33.68
N GLY A 242 -17.54 -7.62 33.56
CA GLY A 242 -18.05 -7.00 32.33
C GLY A 242 -17.34 -5.68 32.03
N LEU A 243 -17.15 -4.85 33.05
CA LEU A 243 -16.45 -3.58 32.95
C LEU A 243 -14.97 -3.74 32.56
N ASP A 244 -14.28 -4.70 33.17
CA ASP A 244 -12.89 -5.05 32.83
C ASP A 244 -12.75 -5.40 31.34
N THR A 245 -13.60 -6.28 30.85
CA THR A 245 -13.57 -6.72 29.44
C THR A 245 -13.83 -5.55 28.48
N ALA A 246 -14.73 -4.63 28.86
CA ALA A 246 -15.03 -3.44 28.06
C ALA A 246 -13.84 -2.47 27.99
N PHE A 247 -13.16 -2.21 29.12
CA PHE A 247 -11.95 -1.39 29.13
C PHE A 247 -10.81 -1.99 28.32
N VAL A 248 -10.60 -3.31 28.41
CA VAL A 248 -9.58 -4.00 27.62
C VAL A 248 -9.86 -3.86 26.12
N THR A 249 -11.12 -3.96 25.69
CA THR A 249 -11.51 -3.77 24.28
C THR A 249 -11.13 -2.38 23.76
N THR A 250 -11.33 -1.33 24.56
CA THR A 250 -10.89 0.03 24.19
C THR A 250 -9.37 0.15 24.18
N GLY A 251 -8.70 -0.41 25.18
CA GLY A 251 -7.24 -0.43 25.26
C GLY A 251 -6.62 -1.08 24.03
N GLU A 252 -7.14 -2.24 23.61
CA GLU A 252 -6.72 -2.95 22.40
C GLU A 252 -6.89 -2.09 21.15
N GLY A 253 -8.07 -1.46 20.97
CA GLY A 253 -8.32 -0.57 19.85
C GLY A 253 -7.33 0.60 19.79
N LEU A 254 -7.04 1.24 20.92
CA LEU A 254 -6.09 2.34 21.00
C LEU A 254 -4.66 1.91 20.68
N VAL A 255 -4.21 0.77 21.22
CA VAL A 255 -2.89 0.22 20.94
C VAL A 255 -2.74 -0.15 19.46
N ALA A 256 -3.75 -0.80 18.88
CA ALA A 256 -3.77 -1.16 17.47
C ALA A 256 -3.73 0.10 16.57
N ALA A 257 -4.60 1.08 16.84
CA ALA A 257 -4.65 2.33 16.09
C ALA A 257 -3.32 3.11 16.16
N LEU A 258 -2.69 3.15 17.34
CA LEU A 258 -1.38 3.79 17.53
C LEU A 258 -0.30 3.08 16.70
N GLY A 259 -0.23 1.75 16.77
CA GLY A 259 0.74 0.95 16.00
C GLY A 259 0.58 1.14 14.49
N ILE A 260 -0.66 1.12 14.00
CA ILE A 260 -0.98 1.34 12.58
C ILE A 260 -0.62 2.77 12.17
N HIS A 261 -0.94 3.78 12.99
CA HIS A 261 -0.63 5.18 12.70
C HIS A 261 0.88 5.43 12.64
N LEU A 262 1.66 4.80 13.52
CA LEU A 262 3.11 4.87 13.49
C LEU A 262 3.67 4.24 12.20
N PHE A 263 3.16 3.06 11.82
CA PHE A 263 3.59 2.41 10.58
C PHE A 263 3.23 3.26 9.34
N LEU A 264 2.00 3.80 9.29
CA LEU A 264 1.57 4.75 8.26
C LEU A 264 2.56 5.93 8.15
N THR A 265 2.98 6.50 9.28
CA THR A 265 3.88 7.65 9.32
C THR A 265 5.26 7.31 8.73
N PHE A 266 5.84 6.16 9.10
CA PHE A 266 7.11 5.72 8.53
C PHE A 266 7.01 5.42 7.04
N LEU A 267 5.92 4.79 6.61
CA LEU A 267 5.70 4.45 5.21
C LEU A 267 5.48 5.70 4.35
N ARG A 268 4.71 6.66 4.86
CA ARG A 268 4.51 7.96 4.23
C ARG A 268 5.85 8.68 4.00
N ARG A 269 6.71 8.71 5.02
CA ARG A 269 8.07 9.25 4.89
C ARG A 269 8.92 8.50 3.86
N ALA A 270 8.67 7.22 3.61
CA ALA A 270 9.34 6.46 2.57
C ALA A 270 8.83 6.81 1.16
N ASP A 271 7.52 7.04 1.01
CA ASP A 271 6.91 7.56 -0.22
C ASP A 271 7.42 8.96 -0.55
N ASP A 272 7.39 9.89 0.41
CA ASP A 272 7.85 11.28 0.20
C ASP A 272 9.30 11.30 -0.29
N ARG A 273 10.19 10.53 0.37
CA ARG A 273 11.57 10.35 -0.07
C ARG A 273 11.67 9.75 -1.48
N PHE A 274 10.80 8.81 -1.82
CA PHE A 274 10.78 8.22 -3.17
C PHE A 274 10.35 9.23 -4.24
N LEU A 275 9.36 10.08 -3.94
CA LEU A 275 8.93 11.15 -4.84
C LEU A 275 10.04 12.18 -5.05
N ASP A 276 10.74 12.57 -3.98
CA ASP A 276 11.89 13.47 -4.05
C ASP A 276 13.02 12.86 -4.88
N ASP A 277 13.36 11.59 -4.65
CA ASP A 277 14.33 10.86 -5.47
C ASP A 277 13.91 10.84 -6.94
N CYS A 278 12.62 10.61 -7.24
CA CYS A 278 12.11 10.69 -8.61
C CYS A 278 12.33 12.10 -9.20
N ARG A 279 11.97 13.17 -8.46
CA ARG A 279 12.09 14.57 -8.91
C ARG A 279 13.54 14.90 -9.24
N ASP A 280 14.47 14.58 -8.35
CA ASP A 280 15.92 14.80 -8.54
C ASP A 280 16.45 14.02 -9.76
N GLN A 281 16.08 12.74 -9.90
CA GLN A 281 16.49 11.92 -11.04
C GLN A 281 15.92 12.41 -12.38
N CYS A 282 14.67 12.92 -12.40
CA CYS A 282 14.10 13.53 -13.60
C CYS A 282 14.80 14.83 -13.97
N SER A 283 15.06 15.71 -13.00
CA SER A 283 15.78 16.96 -13.24
C SER A 283 17.19 16.71 -13.77
N ARG A 284 17.94 15.78 -13.15
CA ARG A 284 19.30 15.41 -13.56
C ARG A 284 19.35 14.76 -14.94
N HIS A 285 18.50 13.77 -15.22
CA HIS A 285 18.61 13.01 -16.48
C HIS A 285 17.82 13.61 -17.65
N VAL A 286 16.81 14.43 -17.38
CA VAL A 286 15.96 15.05 -18.42
C VAL A 286 16.24 16.54 -18.51
N THR A 287 15.86 17.33 -17.50
CA THR A 287 15.89 18.80 -17.59
C THR A 287 17.31 19.34 -17.86
N SER A 288 18.34 18.80 -17.19
CA SER A 288 19.72 19.27 -17.39
C SER A 288 20.32 18.91 -18.76
N ARG A 289 19.77 17.88 -19.43
CA ARG A 289 20.30 17.35 -20.69
C ARG A 289 19.44 17.69 -21.90
N VAL A 290 18.19 18.13 -21.71
CA VAL A 290 17.34 18.54 -22.82
C VAL A 290 17.82 19.88 -23.37
N ARG A 291 18.23 19.89 -24.63
CA ARG A 291 18.46 21.11 -25.40
C ARG A 291 17.38 21.23 -26.44
N VAL A 292 16.46 22.17 -26.24
CA VAL A 292 15.65 22.66 -27.34
C VAL A 292 16.53 23.62 -28.12
N THR A 293 17.28 23.10 -29.10
CA THR A 293 17.89 23.96 -30.10
C THR A 293 16.77 24.75 -30.76
N GLY A 294 16.75 26.05 -30.50
CA GLY A 294 16.04 27.02 -31.33
C GLY A 294 16.82 27.21 -32.63
N ASN A 295 16.08 27.43 -33.71
CA ASN A 295 16.48 27.64 -35.11
C ASN A 295 16.61 26.32 -35.89
N GLU A 296 16.01 26.17 -37.08
CA GLU A 296 16.15 27.06 -38.25
C GLU A 296 14.82 27.29 -39.01
N ASN A 297 14.31 28.54 -38.93
CA ASN A 297 13.76 29.39 -40.00
C ASN A 297 12.93 30.53 -39.40
#